data_AF-G0UC77-F1
#
_entry.id   AF-G0UC77-F1
#
_cell.length_a   1.000
_cell.length_b   1.000
_cell.length_c   1.000
_cell.angle_alpha   90.00
_cell.angle_beta   90.00
_cell.angle_gamma   90.00
#
_symmetry.space_group_name_H-M   'P 1'
#
loop_
_entity.id
_entity.type
_entity.pdbx_description
1 polymer ?
#
loop_
_entity_poly.entity_id
_entity_poly.type
_entity_poly.pdbx_seq_one_letter_code
_entity_poly.pdbx_strand_id
1 'polypeptide(L)'
;MPIPTTAVPLLMSKNVMIDVSEETLLVYCDLHQNSGQSSTGRSIIIATSGGNKPLGDTGSYMCLNLFCHSFSSVRLDDEAIAAPRNSVVVGNCCDWYVTDDRVLCLRVYFGKMPHRKADITGAYLLASSGGNRQLGLTGIFFGFNCHQSRGRDFVPSSLRSAMRSSIYEVGESAEIGEGFSLTVESRTQVNIHFESPRSAIFGILKAPMFLLNNKMTLALQIKRSGTRKVRTNKRVKRVMISKCPGFVKPSSLARNTLMRYETRIQNNQEVIVVDIRFDPTRLFSSNEPNKSMIVAKSGGWCEVDADIFISFVAQRTPESLTSAEMLDAVTKVLSRYSKEALAQISFKDVVEGITRELEVDQEYMGGLKSDVVTAVIKYLKERGY
;
A
#
# COMPACT_ATOMS: atom_id res chain seq x y z
N MET A 1 -22.41 -13.04 -6.22
CA MET A 1 -21.79 -12.07 -7.15
C MET A 1 -20.32 -11.90 -6.81
N PRO A 2 -19.40 -12.22 -7.74
CA PRO A 2 -17.96 -12.04 -7.54
C PRO A 2 -17.60 -10.56 -7.55
N ILE A 3 -16.38 -10.23 -7.14
CA ILE A 3 -15.86 -8.85 -7.24
C ILE A 3 -15.91 -8.42 -8.73
N PRO A 4 -16.47 -7.25 -9.06
CA PRO A 4 -16.53 -6.76 -10.43
C PRO A 4 -15.13 -6.60 -11.05
N THR A 5 -15.00 -6.88 -12.34
CA THR A 5 -13.74 -6.70 -13.08
C THR A 5 -13.33 -5.23 -13.23
N THR A 6 -14.26 -4.31 -13.02
CA THR A 6 -14.03 -2.85 -12.98
C THR A 6 -13.41 -2.39 -11.67
N ALA A 7 -13.46 -3.20 -10.61
CA ALA A 7 -12.90 -2.83 -9.32
C ALA A 7 -11.35 -2.89 -9.39
N VAL A 8 -10.71 -1.90 -8.77
CA VAL A 8 -9.25 -1.79 -8.69
C VAL A 8 -8.78 -1.93 -7.24
N PRO A 9 -7.57 -2.46 -6.98
CA PRO A 9 -7.05 -2.54 -5.61
C PRO A 9 -6.92 -1.16 -4.98
N LEU A 10 -7.38 -1.01 -3.73
CA LEU A 10 -7.08 0.19 -2.95
C LEU A 10 -5.60 0.22 -2.59
N LEU A 11 -4.95 1.37 -2.78
CA LEU A 11 -3.52 1.53 -2.58
C LEU A 11 -3.06 1.06 -1.20
N MET A 12 -2.08 0.14 -1.17
CA MET A 12 -1.47 -0.42 0.06
C MET A 12 -2.47 -1.06 1.03
N SER A 13 -3.61 -1.50 0.54
CA SER A 13 -4.55 -2.29 1.30
C SER A 13 -4.26 -3.78 1.14
N LYS A 14 -4.83 -4.60 2.02
CA LYS A 14 -4.87 -6.05 1.87
C LYS A 14 -6.31 -6.46 1.66
N ASN A 15 -6.59 -7.15 0.55
CA ASN A 15 -7.93 -7.63 0.22
C ASN A 15 -9.01 -6.52 0.27
N VAL A 16 -8.69 -5.34 -0.28
CA VAL A 16 -9.65 -4.25 -0.46
C VAL A 16 -9.61 -3.81 -1.91
N MET A 17 -10.70 -4.04 -2.62
CA MET A 17 -10.92 -3.54 -3.97
C MET A 17 -11.92 -2.39 -3.90
N ILE A 18 -11.80 -1.42 -4.79
CA ILE A 18 -12.69 -0.27 -4.88
C ILE A 18 -13.20 -0.08 -6.29
N ASP A 19 -14.43 0.39 -6.40
CA ASP A 19 -15.05 0.86 -7.63
C ASP A 19 -15.83 2.14 -7.34
N VAL A 20 -16.13 2.92 -8.36
CA VAL A 20 -16.84 4.19 -8.25
C VAL A 20 -18.00 4.21 -9.22
N SER A 21 -19.20 4.24 -8.64
CA SER A 21 -20.45 4.45 -9.36
C SER A 21 -21.00 5.81 -8.98
N GLU A 22 -20.96 6.77 -9.91
CA GLU A 22 -21.34 8.16 -9.66
C GLU A 22 -20.59 8.76 -8.45
N GLU A 23 -21.32 9.19 -7.42
CA GLU A 23 -20.78 9.68 -6.15
C GLU A 23 -20.85 8.62 -5.03
N THR A 24 -20.80 7.34 -5.40
CA THR A 24 -20.76 6.22 -4.46
C THR A 24 -19.46 5.47 -4.61
N LEU A 25 -18.72 5.38 -3.50
CA LEU A 25 -17.57 4.48 -3.39
C LEU A 25 -18.10 3.09 -3.05
N LEU A 26 -17.79 2.13 -3.90
CA LEU A 26 -18.04 0.71 -3.69
C LEU A 26 -16.74 0.08 -3.20
N VAL A 27 -16.78 -0.63 -2.08
CA VAL A 27 -15.62 -1.28 -1.47
C VAL A 27 -15.92 -2.77 -1.35
N TYR A 28 -15.04 -3.59 -1.90
CA TYR A 28 -15.18 -5.04 -1.91
C TYR A 28 -14.06 -5.72 -1.13
N CYS A 29 -14.43 -6.70 -0.30
CA CYS A 29 -13.50 -7.56 0.41
C CYS A 29 -13.93 -9.02 0.29
N ASP A 30 -13.04 -9.90 -0.16
CA ASP A 30 -13.29 -11.34 -0.19
C ASP A 30 -13.16 -11.94 1.22
N LEU A 31 -14.25 -12.45 1.79
CA LEU A 31 -14.25 -12.95 3.16
C LEU A 31 -13.49 -14.27 3.34
N HIS A 32 -13.10 -14.95 2.25
CA HIS A 32 -12.29 -16.16 2.31
C HIS A 32 -10.80 -15.89 2.60
N GLN A 33 -10.35 -14.64 2.43
CA GLN A 33 -8.94 -14.30 2.56
C GLN A 33 -8.44 -14.31 4.00
N ASN A 34 -7.19 -14.73 4.18
CA ASN A 34 -6.43 -14.59 5.41
C ASN A 34 -5.18 -13.75 5.12
N SER A 35 -5.18 -12.51 5.58
CA SER A 35 -4.10 -11.53 5.40
C SER A 35 -3.04 -11.57 6.50
N GLY A 36 -3.07 -12.61 7.35
CA GLY A 36 -2.17 -12.84 8.47
C GLY A 36 -2.68 -12.30 9.80
N GLN A 37 -1.90 -12.51 10.86
CA GLN A 37 -2.23 -12.02 12.19
C GLN A 37 -2.01 -10.50 12.32
N SER A 38 -2.86 -9.88 13.13
CA SER A 38 -2.63 -8.53 13.66
C SER A 38 -1.30 -8.44 14.42
N SER A 39 -0.75 -7.23 14.56
CA SER A 39 0.51 -7.00 15.29
C SER A 39 0.49 -7.47 16.75
N THR A 40 -0.71 -7.58 17.36
CA THR A 40 -0.87 -8.08 18.72
C THR A 40 -1.15 -9.60 18.78
N GLY A 41 -1.26 -10.29 17.63
CA GLY A 41 -1.59 -11.72 17.53
C GLY A 41 -3.02 -12.11 17.93
N ARG A 42 -3.84 -11.14 18.36
CA ARG A 42 -5.19 -11.40 18.93
C ARG A 42 -6.29 -11.58 17.90
N SER A 43 -6.04 -11.12 16.68
CA SER A 43 -6.98 -11.20 15.56
C SER A 43 -6.27 -11.64 14.30
N ILE A 44 -7.01 -12.32 13.42
CA ILE A 44 -6.64 -12.64 12.05
C ILE A 44 -7.27 -11.57 11.16
N ILE A 45 -6.45 -10.95 10.32
CA ILE A 45 -6.88 -9.90 9.39
C ILE A 45 -7.46 -10.59 8.15
N ILE A 46 -8.68 -10.21 7.77
CA ILE A 46 -9.32 -10.66 6.54
C ILE A 46 -9.10 -9.62 5.45
N ALA A 47 -9.33 -8.35 5.78
CA ALA A 47 -9.03 -7.21 4.92
C ALA A 47 -8.65 -5.99 5.75
N THR A 48 -7.79 -5.12 5.23
CA THR A 48 -7.46 -3.86 5.89
C THR A 48 -6.99 -2.82 4.90
N SER A 49 -7.36 -1.57 5.11
CA SER A 49 -6.74 -0.46 4.41
C SER A 49 -5.32 -0.19 4.90
N GLY A 50 -4.85 -0.78 6.01
CA GLY A 50 -3.53 -0.49 6.56
C GLY A 50 -3.41 0.92 7.14
N GLY A 51 -4.50 1.44 7.72
CA GLY A 51 -4.61 2.80 8.26
C GLY A 51 -5.35 3.76 7.32
N ASN A 52 -5.09 5.06 7.46
CA ASN A 52 -5.74 6.09 6.65
C ASN A 52 -5.20 6.09 5.22
N LYS A 53 -6.04 5.71 4.25
CA LYS A 53 -5.72 5.71 2.82
C LYS A 53 -6.46 6.81 2.09
N PRO A 54 -5.76 7.70 1.36
CA PRO A 54 -6.40 8.76 0.61
C PRO A 54 -7.31 8.17 -0.48
N LEU A 55 -8.43 8.83 -0.73
CA LEU A 55 -9.36 8.46 -1.80
C LEU A 55 -9.18 9.43 -2.98
N GLY A 56 -8.09 9.23 -3.71
CA GLY A 56 -7.68 10.10 -4.81
C GLY A 56 -7.59 11.58 -4.40
N ASP A 57 -8.10 12.45 -5.26
CA ASP A 57 -8.09 13.90 -5.14
C ASP A 57 -9.32 14.44 -4.39
N THR A 58 -10.11 13.58 -3.75
CA THR A 58 -11.33 14.02 -3.01
C THR A 58 -11.05 14.85 -1.77
N GLY A 59 -9.79 14.93 -1.34
CA GLY A 59 -9.45 15.50 -0.04
C GLY A 59 -9.89 14.64 1.14
N SER A 60 -10.32 13.39 0.93
CA SER A 60 -10.72 12.45 1.98
C SER A 60 -9.79 11.25 2.10
N TYR A 61 -9.87 10.54 3.23
CA TYR A 61 -9.21 9.26 3.44
C TYR A 61 -10.14 8.25 4.10
N MET A 62 -9.93 6.97 3.81
CA MET A 62 -10.65 5.85 4.44
C MET A 62 -9.75 5.04 5.35
N CYS A 63 -10.35 4.47 6.39
CA CYS A 63 -9.76 3.46 7.25
C CYS A 63 -10.76 2.29 7.33
N LEU A 64 -10.31 1.09 6.96
CA LEU A 64 -11.11 -0.12 6.92
C LEU A 64 -10.35 -1.24 7.62
N ASN A 65 -11.02 -2.00 8.47
CA ASN A 65 -10.50 -3.24 9.05
C ASN A 65 -11.60 -4.29 9.09
N LEU A 66 -11.32 -5.46 8.52
CA LEU A 66 -12.10 -6.69 8.67
C LEU A 66 -11.21 -7.72 9.35
N PHE A 67 -11.69 -8.31 10.44
CA PHE A 67 -10.92 -9.27 11.22
C PHE A 67 -11.83 -10.26 11.94
N CYS A 68 -11.30 -11.41 12.31
CA CYS A 68 -11.89 -12.29 13.30
C CYS A 68 -10.91 -12.45 14.48
N HIS A 69 -11.41 -12.82 15.65
CA HIS A 69 -10.54 -13.14 16.78
C HIS A 69 -9.78 -14.44 16.49
N SER A 70 -8.50 -14.52 16.88
CA SER A 70 -7.63 -15.66 16.54
C SER A 70 -8.11 -17.02 17.07
N PHE A 71 -9.00 -17.01 18.07
CA PHE A 71 -9.60 -18.21 18.65
C PHE A 71 -11.02 -18.51 18.14
N SER A 72 -11.56 -17.65 17.27
CA SER A 72 -12.89 -17.82 16.68
C SER A 72 -12.78 -18.49 15.31
N SER A 73 -13.68 -19.43 15.04
CA SER A 73 -13.83 -19.97 13.70
C SER A 73 -14.63 -18.99 12.83
N VAL A 74 -14.15 -18.77 11.60
CA VAL A 74 -14.89 -18.03 10.59
C VAL A 74 -15.93 -18.97 9.98
N ARG A 75 -17.21 -18.56 10.01
CA ARG A 75 -18.31 -19.29 9.36
C ARG A 75 -18.78 -18.52 8.13
N LEU A 76 -18.67 -19.14 6.96
CA LEU A 76 -19.16 -18.58 5.68
C LEU A 76 -20.21 -19.49 5.04
N ASP A 77 -20.91 -20.30 5.84
CA ASP A 77 -22.06 -21.06 5.35
C ASP A 77 -23.27 -20.13 5.08
N ASP A 78 -24.27 -20.64 4.36
CA ASP A 78 -25.43 -19.84 3.93
C ASP A 78 -26.23 -19.29 5.11
N GLU A 79 -26.30 -20.03 6.21
CA GLU A 79 -26.95 -19.61 7.45
C GLU A 79 -26.22 -18.41 8.06
N ALA A 80 -24.88 -18.48 8.15
CA ALA A 80 -24.08 -17.44 8.77
C ALA A 80 -24.16 -16.09 8.05
N ILE A 81 -24.33 -16.12 6.72
CA ILE A 81 -24.45 -14.92 5.89
C ILE A 81 -25.89 -14.55 5.52
N ALA A 82 -26.90 -15.31 5.96
CA ALA A 82 -28.30 -15.07 5.56
C ALA A 82 -28.78 -13.65 5.87
N ALA A 83 -28.50 -13.16 7.08
CA ALA A 83 -28.85 -11.79 7.48
C ALA A 83 -28.09 -10.71 6.66
N PRO A 84 -26.74 -10.76 6.53
CA PRO A 84 -26.02 -9.76 5.77
C PRO A 84 -26.17 -9.84 4.24
N ARG A 85 -26.89 -10.83 3.67
CA ARG A 85 -27.23 -10.82 2.23
C ARG A 85 -28.03 -9.61 1.81
N ASN A 86 -28.86 -9.10 2.71
CA ASN A 86 -29.63 -7.89 2.49
C ASN A 86 -28.78 -6.66 2.83
N SER A 87 -29.06 -5.54 2.16
CA SER A 87 -28.40 -4.28 2.50
C SER A 87 -28.77 -3.84 3.91
N VAL A 88 -27.75 -3.62 4.74
CA VAL A 88 -27.86 -3.14 6.11
C VAL A 88 -27.18 -1.78 6.19
N VAL A 89 -27.95 -0.74 6.55
CA VAL A 89 -27.41 0.58 6.86
C VAL A 89 -26.49 0.46 8.08
N VAL A 90 -25.28 1.02 7.99
CA VAL A 90 -24.35 1.00 9.11
C VAL A 90 -23.77 2.38 9.35
N GLY A 91 -23.96 2.85 10.59
CA GLY A 91 -23.54 4.17 11.03
C GLY A 91 -24.10 5.27 10.14
N ASN A 92 -23.24 6.09 9.53
CA ASN A 92 -23.65 7.24 8.72
C ASN A 92 -23.09 7.18 7.30
N CYS A 93 -23.96 7.52 6.33
CA CYS A 93 -23.62 7.64 4.91
C CYS A 93 -23.05 6.36 4.27
N CYS A 94 -23.25 5.20 4.89
CA CYS A 94 -22.89 3.92 4.29
C CYS A 94 -23.86 2.78 4.65
N ASP A 95 -23.90 1.79 3.77
CA ASP A 95 -24.53 0.49 4.02
C ASP A 95 -23.64 -0.62 3.47
N TRP A 96 -23.93 -1.85 3.85
CA TRP A 96 -23.19 -3.01 3.35
C TRP A 96 -24.11 -4.20 3.16
N TYR A 97 -23.62 -5.17 2.40
CA TYR A 97 -24.20 -6.50 2.26
C TYR A 97 -23.11 -7.51 1.90
N VAL A 98 -23.42 -8.79 1.99
CA VAL A 98 -22.55 -9.90 1.60
C VAL A 98 -23.17 -10.62 0.43
N THR A 99 -22.41 -10.79 -0.64
CA THR A 99 -22.89 -11.51 -1.82
C THR A 99 -22.88 -13.02 -1.57
N ASP A 100 -23.55 -13.78 -2.45
CA ASP A 100 -23.50 -15.25 -2.38
C ASP A 100 -22.08 -15.81 -2.54
N ASP A 101 -21.16 -15.07 -3.18
CA ASP A 101 -19.75 -15.46 -3.32
C ASP A 101 -18.91 -15.02 -2.11
N ARG A 102 -19.56 -14.67 -0.99
CA ARG A 102 -18.93 -14.29 0.27
C ARG A 102 -18.02 -13.07 0.15
N VAL A 103 -18.44 -12.13 -0.68
CA VAL A 103 -17.79 -10.82 -0.80
C VAL A 103 -18.57 -9.82 0.05
N LEU A 104 -17.90 -9.14 0.98
CA LEU A 104 -18.44 -7.94 1.60
C LEU A 104 -18.46 -6.83 0.54
N CYS A 105 -19.63 -6.23 0.31
CA CYS A 105 -19.77 -4.99 -0.43
C CYS A 105 -20.20 -3.88 0.54
N LEU A 106 -19.34 -2.88 0.74
CA LEU A 106 -19.63 -1.65 1.47
C LEU A 106 -19.86 -0.52 0.46
N ARG A 107 -20.98 0.16 0.58
CA ARG A 107 -21.35 1.33 -0.23
C ARG A 107 -21.25 2.58 0.62
N VAL A 108 -20.49 3.57 0.15
CA VAL A 108 -20.30 4.85 0.84
C VAL A 108 -20.81 5.96 -0.06
N TYR A 109 -21.84 6.67 0.40
CA TYR A 109 -22.59 7.64 -0.39
C TYR A 109 -21.99 9.05 -0.22
N PHE A 110 -21.05 9.43 -1.07
CA PHE A 110 -20.36 10.73 -0.98
C PHE A 110 -21.32 11.89 -1.27
N GLY A 111 -22.29 11.71 -2.18
CA GLY A 111 -23.31 12.73 -2.46
C GLY A 111 -24.27 13.03 -1.31
N LYS A 112 -24.30 12.18 -0.27
CA LYS A 112 -25.11 12.39 0.94
C LYS A 112 -24.31 13.02 2.09
N MET A 113 -23.01 13.23 1.90
CA MET A 113 -22.15 13.76 2.96
C MET A 113 -22.37 15.26 3.15
N PRO A 114 -22.41 15.73 4.41
CA PRO A 114 -22.58 17.15 4.67
C PRO A 114 -21.37 17.94 4.14
N HIS A 115 -21.63 18.95 3.31
CA HIS A 115 -20.61 19.94 2.95
C HIS A 115 -20.28 20.78 4.19
N ARG A 116 -19.22 20.41 4.90
CA ARG A 116 -18.62 21.24 5.95
C ARG A 116 -17.16 21.47 5.62
N LYS A 117 -16.69 22.70 5.79
CA LYS A 117 -15.26 22.98 5.75
C LYS A 117 -14.65 22.42 7.04
N ALA A 118 -13.73 21.46 6.91
CA ALA A 118 -12.91 21.05 8.05
C ALA A 118 -12.18 22.28 8.59
N ASP A 119 -12.30 22.53 9.89
CA ASP A 119 -11.48 23.53 10.55
C ASP A 119 -9.99 23.12 10.47
N ILE A 120 -9.10 24.07 10.68
CA ILE A 120 -7.65 23.85 10.64
C ILE A 120 -7.20 22.85 11.75
N THR A 121 -8.06 22.57 12.74
CA THR A 121 -7.72 21.87 13.98
C THR A 121 -8.07 20.37 13.98
N GLY A 122 -9.00 19.90 13.15
CA GLY A 122 -9.53 18.52 13.19
C GLY A 122 -9.77 17.89 11.83
N ALA A 123 -9.66 16.55 11.77
CA ALA A 123 -10.19 15.79 10.62
C ALA A 123 -11.69 15.56 10.86
N TYR A 124 -12.52 15.80 9.85
CA TYR A 124 -13.98 15.69 9.98
C TYR A 124 -14.45 14.31 9.55
N LEU A 125 -15.30 13.65 10.35
CA LEU A 125 -15.86 12.34 10.02
C LEU A 125 -16.96 12.48 8.96
N LEU A 126 -16.74 11.88 7.80
CA LEU A 126 -17.65 11.94 6.64
C LEU A 126 -18.63 10.75 6.62
N ALA A 127 -18.11 9.54 6.87
CA ALA A 127 -18.88 8.31 6.99
C ALA A 127 -18.21 7.37 8.00
N SER A 128 -18.99 6.49 8.62
CA SER A 128 -18.51 5.57 9.64
C SER A 128 -19.45 4.40 9.80
N SER A 129 -18.89 3.25 10.20
CA SER A 129 -19.68 2.13 10.69
C SER A 129 -20.21 2.32 12.12
N GLY A 130 -19.79 3.38 12.81
CA GLY A 130 -20.09 3.62 14.23
C GLY A 130 -19.39 2.62 15.16
N GLY A 131 -18.14 2.27 14.84
CA GLY A 131 -17.35 1.26 15.55
C GLY A 131 -17.35 -0.10 14.85
N ASN A 132 -16.79 -1.12 15.52
CA ASN A 132 -16.73 -2.47 14.98
C ASN A 132 -18.13 -3.11 15.00
N ARG A 133 -18.56 -3.64 13.85
CA ARG A 133 -19.84 -4.33 13.67
C ARG A 133 -19.58 -5.77 13.29
N GLN A 134 -20.36 -6.68 13.86
CA GLN A 134 -20.28 -8.08 13.50
C GLN A 134 -20.99 -8.33 12.17
N LEU A 135 -20.38 -9.13 11.30
CA LEU A 135 -20.95 -9.49 10.02
C LEU A 135 -21.83 -10.74 10.17
N GLY A 136 -23.12 -10.57 10.53
CA GLY A 136 -24.02 -11.69 10.74
C GLY A 136 -23.50 -12.67 11.81
N LEU A 137 -23.57 -13.98 11.53
CA LEU A 137 -23.06 -15.02 12.42
C LEU A 137 -21.67 -15.54 12.00
N THR A 138 -20.97 -14.81 11.13
CA THR A 138 -19.71 -15.27 10.53
C THR A 138 -18.52 -15.31 11.49
N GLY A 139 -18.63 -14.62 12.64
CA GLY A 139 -17.50 -14.38 13.55
C GLY A 139 -16.54 -13.29 13.06
N ILE A 140 -16.83 -12.64 11.93
CA ILE A 140 -16.05 -11.53 11.37
C ILE A 140 -16.59 -10.20 11.91
N PHE A 141 -15.68 -9.31 12.28
CA PHE A 141 -15.95 -7.93 12.65
C PHE A 141 -15.41 -6.98 11.59
N PHE A 142 -16.15 -5.91 11.36
CA PHE A 142 -15.88 -4.88 10.37
C PHE A 142 -15.92 -3.50 11.04
N GLY A 143 -14.86 -2.71 10.85
CA GLY A 143 -14.79 -1.31 11.25
C GLY A 143 -14.42 -0.44 10.06
N PHE A 144 -15.16 0.64 9.86
CA PHE A 144 -14.94 1.59 8.77
C PHE A 144 -15.08 3.03 9.24
N ASN A 145 -14.18 3.88 8.79
CA ASN A 145 -14.31 5.33 8.90
C ASN A 145 -13.78 6.01 7.63
N CYS A 146 -14.45 7.06 7.19
CA CYS A 146 -13.97 7.98 6.16
C CYS A 146 -13.95 9.38 6.74
N HIS A 147 -12.85 10.10 6.53
CA HIS A 147 -12.68 11.45 7.04
C HIS A 147 -12.19 12.41 5.96
N GLN A 148 -12.54 13.68 6.12
CA GLN A 148 -11.92 14.77 5.38
C GLN A 148 -10.51 15.05 5.93
N SER A 149 -9.57 15.25 5.02
CA SER A 149 -8.19 15.62 5.35
C SER A 149 -8.13 17.05 5.88
N ARG A 150 -7.25 17.26 6.87
CA ARG A 150 -7.04 18.59 7.46
C ARG A 150 -6.55 19.57 6.40
N GLY A 151 -7.17 20.75 6.35
CA GLY A 151 -6.78 21.83 5.44
C GLY A 151 -7.01 21.54 3.95
N ARG A 152 -7.78 20.50 3.59
CA ARG A 152 -8.18 20.23 2.20
C ARG A 152 -9.69 20.32 2.06
N ASP A 153 -10.14 20.88 0.95
CA ASP A 153 -11.54 20.84 0.57
C ASP A 153 -11.97 19.40 0.25
N PHE A 154 -13.21 19.09 0.60
CA PHE A 154 -13.81 17.81 0.25
C PHE A 154 -14.50 17.93 -1.10
N VAL A 155 -14.03 17.16 -2.08
CA VAL A 155 -14.47 17.23 -3.49
C VAL A 155 -15.00 15.85 -3.94
N PRO A 156 -16.27 15.52 -3.65
CA PRO A 156 -16.91 14.26 -4.03
C PRO A 156 -16.78 13.91 -5.52
N SER A 157 -16.90 14.92 -6.38
CA SER A 157 -16.82 14.76 -7.84
C SER A 157 -15.48 14.20 -8.32
N SER A 158 -14.42 14.34 -7.51
CA SER A 158 -13.10 13.79 -7.80
C SER A 158 -12.95 12.33 -7.40
N LEU A 159 -13.99 11.64 -6.91
CA LEU A 159 -13.90 10.27 -6.38
C LEU A 159 -13.34 9.27 -7.39
N ARG A 160 -13.64 9.42 -8.68
CA ARG A 160 -13.07 8.58 -9.75
C ARG A 160 -11.54 8.62 -9.80
N SER A 161 -10.91 9.68 -9.31
CA SER A 161 -9.44 9.74 -9.23
C SER A 161 -8.84 8.68 -8.30
N ALA A 162 -9.62 8.13 -7.36
CA ALA A 162 -9.22 7.00 -6.53
C ALA A 162 -9.01 5.70 -7.33
N MET A 163 -9.60 5.62 -8.53
CA MET A 163 -9.46 4.48 -9.45
C MET A 163 -8.38 4.69 -10.52
N ARG A 164 -7.60 5.77 -10.48
CA ARG A 164 -6.55 6.02 -11.49
C ARG A 164 -5.60 4.82 -11.55
N SER A 165 -5.30 4.38 -12.78
CA SER A 165 -4.32 3.32 -13.02
C SER A 165 -3.03 3.69 -12.31
N SER A 166 -2.47 2.69 -11.62
CA SER A 166 -1.15 2.80 -11.03
C SER A 166 -0.11 2.08 -11.89
N ILE A 167 -0.50 1.54 -13.06
CA ILE A 167 0.38 0.89 -14.03
C ILE A 167 0.88 1.92 -15.03
N TYR A 168 2.20 1.97 -15.19
CA TYR A 168 2.91 2.86 -16.09
C TYR A 168 3.90 2.07 -16.95
N GLU A 169 3.79 2.21 -18.26
CA GLU A 169 4.70 1.64 -19.25
C GLU A 169 5.97 2.48 -19.43
N VAL A 170 6.97 1.89 -20.08
CA VAL A 170 8.22 2.61 -20.40
C VAL A 170 7.92 3.76 -21.35
N GLY A 171 8.37 4.96 -20.99
CA GLY A 171 8.11 6.22 -21.68
C GLY A 171 6.96 7.03 -21.09
N GLU A 172 6.14 6.44 -20.22
CA GLU A 172 5.02 7.15 -19.61
C GLU A 172 5.46 8.05 -18.45
N SER A 173 4.67 9.10 -18.23
CA SER A 173 4.85 10.04 -17.13
C SER A 173 3.54 10.31 -16.40
N ALA A 174 3.64 10.67 -15.12
CA ALA A 174 2.51 10.94 -14.25
C ALA A 174 2.80 12.15 -13.35
N GLU A 175 1.81 13.04 -13.22
CA GLU A 175 1.80 14.04 -12.15
C GLU A 175 1.44 13.34 -10.83
N ILE A 176 2.37 13.38 -9.87
CA ILE A 176 2.18 12.75 -8.56
C ILE A 176 1.82 13.79 -7.47
N GLY A 177 1.69 15.06 -7.85
CA GLY A 177 1.11 16.16 -7.08
C GLY A 177 2.15 17.02 -6.33
N GLU A 178 1.75 18.23 -5.92
CA GLU A 178 2.59 19.17 -5.16
C GLU A 178 3.93 19.51 -5.86
N GLY A 179 3.91 19.63 -7.19
CA GLY A 179 5.09 19.92 -8.02
C GLY A 179 5.97 18.70 -8.32
N PHE A 180 5.56 17.50 -7.90
CA PHE A 180 6.25 16.26 -8.25
C PHE A 180 5.61 15.59 -9.47
N SER A 181 6.46 15.10 -10.37
CA SER A 181 6.10 14.22 -11.47
C SER A 181 7.03 13.01 -11.54
N LEU A 182 6.56 11.93 -12.14
CA LEU A 182 7.28 10.66 -12.29
C LEU A 182 7.36 10.30 -13.77
N THR A 183 8.50 9.76 -14.21
CA THR A 183 8.71 9.21 -15.55
C THR A 183 9.35 7.83 -15.45
N VAL A 184 8.77 6.85 -16.14
CA VAL A 184 9.34 5.50 -16.27
C VAL A 184 10.22 5.48 -17.52
N GLU A 185 11.51 5.80 -17.38
CA GLU A 185 12.42 5.86 -18.54
C GLU A 185 12.79 4.47 -19.08
N SER A 186 12.84 3.47 -18.21
CA SER A 186 13.07 2.08 -18.59
C SER A 186 12.56 1.13 -17.51
N ARG A 187 12.59 -0.18 -17.78
CA ARG A 187 12.22 -1.21 -16.78
C ARG A 187 13.08 -1.13 -15.51
N THR A 188 14.29 -0.57 -15.59
CA THR A 188 15.27 -0.48 -14.49
C THR A 188 15.58 0.96 -14.11
N GLN A 189 14.80 1.95 -14.59
CA GLN A 189 15.04 3.35 -14.29
C GLN A 189 13.74 4.15 -14.23
N VAL A 190 13.47 4.66 -13.03
CA VAL A 190 12.39 5.61 -12.77
C VAL A 190 13.02 6.93 -12.31
N ASN A 191 12.53 8.03 -12.86
CA ASN A 191 12.90 9.37 -12.44
C ASN A 191 11.69 10.05 -11.82
N ILE A 192 11.93 10.75 -10.71
CA ILE A 192 10.96 11.62 -10.07
C ILE A 192 11.53 13.01 -10.15
N HIS A 193 10.79 13.91 -10.78
CA HIS A 193 11.12 15.30 -10.94
C HIS A 193 10.29 16.12 -9.96
N PHE A 194 10.92 17.11 -9.34
CA PHE A 194 10.25 18.12 -8.54
C PHE A 194 10.64 19.49 -9.04
N GLU A 195 9.66 20.33 -9.33
CA GLU A 195 9.87 21.73 -9.70
C GLU A 195 8.91 22.64 -8.93
N SER A 196 9.45 23.65 -8.24
CA SER A 196 8.63 24.63 -7.53
C SER A 196 9.39 25.92 -7.26
N PRO A 197 8.73 27.09 -7.24
CA PRO A 197 9.32 28.31 -6.70
C PRO A 197 9.79 28.08 -5.26
N ARG A 198 11.02 28.52 -4.93
CA ARG A 198 11.58 28.38 -3.58
C ARG A 198 10.72 29.03 -2.49
N SER A 199 9.96 30.06 -2.85
CA SER A 199 8.99 30.74 -1.98
C SER A 199 7.75 29.89 -1.67
N ALA A 200 7.37 28.97 -2.56
CA ALA A 200 6.20 28.10 -2.37
C ALA A 200 6.47 26.94 -1.40
N ILE A 201 7.73 26.61 -1.13
CA ILE A 201 8.13 25.59 -0.16
C ILE A 201 8.03 26.17 1.26
N PHE A 202 6.82 26.28 1.79
CA PHE A 202 6.57 26.69 3.17
C PHE A 202 6.37 25.47 4.08
N GLY A 203 7.29 25.27 5.04
CA GLY A 203 7.22 24.10 5.92
C GLY A 203 7.60 22.81 5.20
N ILE A 204 6.68 21.83 5.14
CA ILE A 204 6.89 20.52 4.50
C ILE A 204 5.83 20.34 3.40
N LEU A 205 6.26 20.27 2.15
CA LEU A 205 5.45 19.77 1.04
C LEU A 205 5.58 18.25 0.98
N LYS A 206 4.46 17.56 0.82
CA LYS A 206 4.40 16.10 0.76
C LYS A 206 3.64 15.71 -0.48
N ALA A 207 4.28 14.97 -1.38
CA ALA A 207 3.53 14.33 -2.46
C ALA A 207 2.46 13.42 -1.85
N PRO A 208 1.24 13.38 -2.40
CA PRO A 208 0.31 12.30 -2.19
C PRO A 208 1.02 10.94 -2.27
N MET A 209 0.59 9.97 -1.47
CA MET A 209 1.11 8.61 -1.63
C MET A 209 0.79 8.12 -3.03
N PHE A 210 1.80 7.63 -3.72
CA PHE A 210 1.69 7.18 -5.11
C PHE A 210 2.03 5.70 -5.18
N LEU A 211 1.25 4.92 -5.91
CA LEU A 211 1.55 3.52 -6.19
C LEU A 211 2.05 3.41 -7.62
N LEU A 212 3.22 2.83 -7.78
CA LEU A 212 3.86 2.55 -9.06
C LEU A 212 3.72 1.06 -9.36
N ASN A 213 3.20 0.76 -10.54
CA ASN A 213 2.95 -0.54 -11.14
C ASN A 213 2.22 -1.51 -10.20
N ASN A 214 1.22 -1.02 -9.47
CA ASN A 214 0.42 -1.76 -8.47
C ASN A 214 1.23 -2.44 -7.35
N LYS A 215 2.53 -2.20 -7.25
CA LYS A 215 3.44 -2.96 -6.38
C LYS A 215 4.23 -2.09 -5.42
N MET A 216 4.54 -0.85 -5.82
CA MET A 216 5.52 -0.03 -5.13
C MET A 216 4.95 1.30 -4.66
N THR A 217 4.96 1.53 -3.36
CA THR A 217 4.56 2.82 -2.77
C THR A 217 5.73 3.77 -2.78
N LEU A 218 5.47 5.00 -3.22
CA LEU A 218 6.40 6.12 -3.15
C LEU A 218 5.93 7.10 -2.08
N ALA A 219 6.84 7.48 -1.19
CA ALA A 219 6.65 8.51 -0.19
C ALA A 219 7.73 9.59 -0.39
N LEU A 220 7.29 10.79 -0.77
CA LEU A 220 8.16 11.92 -1.10
C LEU A 220 7.79 13.15 -0.28
N GLN A 221 8.80 13.78 0.30
CA GLN A 221 8.62 15.00 1.07
C GLN A 221 9.79 15.93 0.83
N ILE A 222 9.50 17.21 0.63
CA ILE A 222 10.49 18.28 0.59
C ILE A 222 10.12 19.33 1.62
N LYS A 223 11.13 19.89 2.28
CA LYS A 223 10.91 20.92 3.28
C LYS A 223 11.95 22.00 3.17
N ARG A 224 11.55 23.19 3.59
CA ARG A 224 12.43 24.31 3.82
C ARG A 224 12.52 24.56 5.31
N SER A 225 13.74 24.54 5.86
CA SER A 225 13.93 24.91 7.25
C SER A 225 13.89 26.43 7.36
N GLY A 226 12.93 26.96 8.12
CA GLY A 226 13.05 28.32 8.65
C GLY A 226 14.35 28.45 9.45
N THR A 227 14.93 29.64 9.48
CA THR A 227 16.18 30.01 10.17
C THR A 227 16.16 29.61 11.65
N ARG A 228 16.48 28.35 11.96
CA ARG A 228 16.79 27.88 13.31
C ARG A 228 17.90 26.85 13.24
N LYS A 229 19.00 27.18 13.94
CA LYS A 229 20.23 26.41 14.13
C LYS A 229 20.01 24.91 13.92
N VAL A 230 20.54 24.40 12.80
CA VAL A 230 20.72 22.97 12.57
C VAL A 230 21.47 22.43 13.80
N ARG A 231 20.78 21.64 14.63
CA ARG A 231 21.45 20.84 15.66
C ARG A 231 22.32 19.85 14.87
N THR A 232 23.59 20.22 14.69
CA THR A 232 24.59 19.42 14.00
C THR A 232 24.75 18.12 14.77
N ASN A 233 24.06 17.06 14.34
CA ASN A 233 24.45 15.71 14.71
C ASN A 233 25.79 15.44 14.00
N LYS A 234 26.86 15.68 14.74
CA LYS A 234 28.29 15.75 14.35
C LYS A 234 28.89 14.47 13.74
N ARG A 235 28.14 13.55 13.12
CA ARG A 235 28.68 12.23 12.73
C ARG A 235 28.42 11.75 11.31
N VAL A 236 27.82 12.53 10.42
CA VAL A 236 27.69 12.13 9.01
C VAL A 236 28.23 13.24 8.12
N LYS A 237 29.34 12.98 7.42
CA LYS A 237 29.77 13.80 6.27
C LYS A 237 28.61 13.79 5.28
N ARG A 238 27.84 14.87 5.20
CA ARG A 238 26.75 15.02 4.24
C ARG A 238 27.33 15.56 2.95
N VAL A 239 27.03 14.88 1.84
CA VAL A 239 27.29 15.42 0.50
C VAL A 239 26.22 16.49 0.27
N MET A 240 26.65 17.72 0.00
CA MET A 240 25.74 18.78 -0.40
C MET A 240 25.46 18.62 -1.89
N ILE A 241 24.23 18.20 -2.22
CA ILE A 241 23.88 17.77 -3.59
C ILE A 241 23.98 18.95 -4.56
N SER A 242 23.63 20.18 -4.15
CA SER A 242 23.74 21.40 -4.96
C SER A 242 25.17 21.74 -5.41
N LYS A 243 26.20 21.14 -4.80
CA LYS A 243 27.61 21.31 -5.22
C LYS A 243 28.09 20.24 -6.20
N CYS A 244 27.20 19.34 -6.63
CA CYS A 244 27.53 18.25 -7.52
C CYS A 244 26.82 18.44 -8.87
N PRO A 245 27.54 18.43 -10.00
CA PRO A 245 26.96 18.71 -11.33
C PRO A 245 26.07 17.59 -11.89
N GLY A 246 25.81 16.52 -11.13
CA GLY A 246 25.08 15.36 -11.62
C GLY A 246 24.46 14.52 -10.51
N PHE A 247 23.94 13.36 -10.88
CA PHE A 247 23.30 12.43 -9.96
C PHE A 247 24.30 11.88 -8.94
N VAL A 248 24.04 12.14 -7.65
CA VAL A 248 24.87 11.68 -6.54
C VAL A 248 24.06 10.95 -5.48
N LYS A 249 24.74 10.10 -4.72
CA LYS A 249 24.12 9.40 -3.59
C LYS A 249 23.81 10.40 -2.47
N PRO A 250 22.55 10.56 -2.03
CA PRO A 250 22.17 11.66 -1.14
C PRO A 250 22.58 11.46 0.33
N SER A 251 22.91 10.24 0.74
CA SER A 251 23.51 9.95 2.04
C SER A 251 24.26 8.62 2.04
N SER A 252 25.09 8.37 3.05
CA SER A 252 25.74 7.06 3.23
C SER A 252 24.73 5.91 3.43
N LEU A 253 23.58 6.22 4.04
CA LEU A 253 22.48 5.29 4.30
C LEU A 253 21.53 5.13 3.11
N ALA A 254 21.67 5.94 2.07
CA ALA A 254 20.87 5.82 0.86
C ALA A 254 21.09 4.43 0.23
N ARG A 255 20.02 3.90 -0.37
CA ARG A 255 20.03 2.62 -1.09
C ARG A 255 19.29 2.84 -2.40
N ASN A 256 19.93 2.48 -3.51
CA ASN A 256 19.34 2.54 -4.83
C ASN A 256 18.63 3.89 -5.09
N THR A 257 19.29 4.99 -4.75
CA THR A 257 18.72 6.33 -4.90
C THR A 257 19.86 7.26 -5.24
N LEU A 258 19.71 7.97 -6.35
CA LEU A 258 20.57 9.07 -6.75
C LEU A 258 19.72 10.34 -6.82
N MET A 259 20.32 11.48 -6.53
CA MET A 259 19.67 12.77 -6.57
C MET A 259 20.52 13.79 -7.32
N ARG A 260 19.86 14.67 -8.06
CA ARG A 260 20.43 15.87 -8.67
C ARG A 260 19.61 17.07 -8.21
N TYR A 261 20.29 18.21 -8.02
CA TYR A 261 19.67 19.46 -7.63
C TYR A 261 20.12 20.56 -8.59
N GLU A 262 19.19 21.38 -9.05
CA GLU A 262 19.45 22.57 -9.86
C GLU A 262 18.60 23.74 -9.34
N THR A 263 19.13 24.95 -9.46
CA THR A 263 18.35 26.18 -9.28
C THR A 263 18.27 26.90 -10.61
N ARG A 264 17.07 27.37 -10.99
CA ARG A 264 16.83 28.17 -12.19
C ARG A 264 16.19 29.50 -11.79
N ILE A 265 16.45 30.55 -12.55
CA ILE A 265 15.71 31.81 -12.42
C ILE A 265 14.64 31.83 -13.51
N GLN A 266 13.37 31.84 -13.12
CA GLN A 266 12.23 31.98 -14.02
C GLN A 266 11.33 33.10 -13.51
N ASN A 267 10.94 34.05 -14.36
CA ASN A 267 10.05 35.16 -14.00
C ASN A 267 10.49 35.92 -12.72
N ASN A 268 11.79 36.21 -12.58
CA ASN A 268 12.41 36.82 -11.39
C ASN A 268 12.19 36.04 -10.08
N GLN A 269 11.85 34.76 -10.16
CA GLN A 269 11.75 33.85 -9.02
C GLN A 269 12.81 32.75 -9.12
N GLU A 270 13.36 32.40 -7.97
CA GLU A 270 14.23 31.24 -7.83
C GLU A 270 13.36 29.97 -7.83
N VAL A 271 13.52 29.14 -8.86
CA VAL A 271 12.86 27.84 -9.01
C VAL A 271 13.83 26.75 -8.64
N ILE A 272 13.40 25.89 -7.73
CA ILE A 272 14.14 24.72 -7.29
C ILE A 272 13.73 23.54 -8.15
N VAL A 273 14.73 22.82 -8.66
CA VAL A 273 14.56 21.58 -9.40
C VAL A 273 15.30 20.46 -8.67
N VAL A 274 14.60 19.37 -8.35
CA VAL A 274 15.20 18.16 -7.76
C VAL A 274 14.81 16.94 -8.57
N ASP A 275 15.80 16.19 -9.05
CA ASP A 275 15.56 14.91 -9.71
C ASP A 275 16.02 13.77 -8.82
N ILE A 276 15.20 12.74 -8.68
CA ILE A 276 15.50 11.50 -7.97
C ILE A 276 15.47 10.37 -8.98
N ARG A 277 16.52 9.54 -9.00
CA ARG A 277 16.61 8.36 -9.86
C ARG A 277 16.79 7.10 -9.04
N PHE A 278 16.04 6.05 -9.38
CA PHE A 278 16.18 4.73 -8.77
C PHE A 278 15.80 3.59 -9.73
N ASP A 279 16.29 2.39 -9.43
CA ASP A 279 15.97 1.16 -10.16
C ASP A 279 14.79 0.44 -9.48
N PRO A 280 13.59 0.39 -10.08
CA PRO A 280 12.43 -0.19 -9.43
C PRO A 280 12.50 -1.71 -9.27
N THR A 281 13.45 -2.39 -9.92
CA THR A 281 13.58 -3.86 -9.88
C THR A 281 14.39 -4.35 -8.68
N ARG A 282 15.16 -3.47 -8.03
CA ARG A 282 15.99 -3.85 -6.88
C ARG A 282 15.16 -3.95 -5.62
N LEU A 283 15.41 -4.99 -4.85
CA LEU A 283 14.79 -5.20 -3.56
C LEU A 283 15.86 -5.31 -2.47
N PHE A 284 15.61 -4.67 -1.33
CA PHE A 284 16.43 -4.75 -0.13
C PHE A 284 15.54 -5.24 1.01
N SER A 285 15.80 -6.46 1.48
CA SER A 285 15.05 -7.10 2.56
C SER A 285 15.25 -6.37 3.89
N SER A 286 14.22 -6.43 4.74
CA SER A 286 14.40 -6.34 6.18
C SER A 286 14.36 -7.75 6.74
N ASN A 287 15.15 -8.05 7.77
CA ASN A 287 15.31 -9.39 8.38
C ASN A 287 14.02 -10.03 8.94
N GLU A 288 12.84 -9.46 8.69
CA GLU A 288 11.56 -9.92 9.20
C GLU A 288 10.61 -10.30 8.04
N PRO A 289 9.99 -11.49 8.11
CA PRO A 289 8.89 -11.89 7.24
C PRO A 289 7.75 -10.86 7.29
N ASN A 290 7.12 -10.57 6.15
CA ASN A 290 5.93 -9.72 6.06
C ASN A 290 6.13 -8.21 6.32
N LYS A 291 7.38 -7.72 6.46
CA LYS A 291 7.66 -6.28 6.42
C LYS A 291 7.83 -5.78 4.98
N SER A 292 7.41 -4.54 4.73
CA SER A 292 7.60 -3.85 3.45
C SER A 292 9.08 -3.87 3.04
N MET A 293 9.38 -4.37 1.84
CA MET A 293 10.73 -4.38 1.29
C MET A 293 11.09 -2.97 0.83
N ILE A 294 12.33 -2.54 1.10
CA ILE A 294 12.82 -1.26 0.58
C ILE A 294 13.25 -1.50 -0.86
N VAL A 295 12.74 -0.71 -1.80
CA VAL A 295 13.25 -0.67 -3.18
C VAL A 295 14.32 0.42 -3.29
N ALA A 296 14.02 1.59 -2.74
CA ALA A 296 14.89 2.76 -2.78
C ALA A 296 14.67 3.63 -1.54
N LYS A 297 15.72 4.29 -1.04
CA LYS A 297 15.57 5.29 0.02
C LYS A 297 16.72 6.30 0.01
N SER A 298 16.40 7.54 0.37
CA SER A 298 17.39 8.62 0.60
C SER A 298 18.23 8.40 1.86
N GLY A 299 17.74 7.59 2.82
CA GLY A 299 18.37 7.44 4.15
C GLY A 299 17.86 8.43 5.20
N GLY A 300 16.65 8.99 4.99
CA GLY A 300 16.03 9.99 5.86
C GLY A 300 16.02 11.37 5.21
N TRP A 301 15.96 12.43 6.02
CA TRP A 301 16.07 13.81 5.55
C TRP A 301 17.49 14.12 5.08
N CYS A 302 17.65 14.30 3.78
CA CYS A 302 18.88 14.68 3.11
C CYS A 302 18.85 16.18 2.77
N GLU A 303 19.95 16.87 3.05
CA GLU A 303 20.11 18.27 2.69
C GLU A 303 20.53 18.35 1.22
N VAL A 304 19.68 18.95 0.38
CA VAL A 304 19.94 19.08 -1.07
C VAL A 304 20.64 20.40 -1.37
N ASP A 305 20.23 21.46 -0.69
CA ASP A 305 20.79 22.81 -0.76
C ASP A 305 20.67 23.51 0.61
N ALA A 306 21.33 24.66 0.78
CA ALA A 306 21.27 25.44 2.01
C ALA A 306 19.81 25.77 2.39
N ASP A 307 19.28 25.15 3.45
CA ASP A 307 17.89 25.23 3.94
C ASP A 307 16.85 24.28 3.32
N ILE A 308 17.17 23.58 2.22
CA ILE A 308 16.25 22.64 1.55
C ILE A 308 16.62 21.20 1.90
N PHE A 309 15.63 20.44 2.34
CA PHE A 309 15.78 19.03 2.67
C PHE A 309 14.74 18.19 1.96
N ILE A 310 15.13 17.00 1.51
CA ILE A 310 14.25 16.03 0.87
C ILE A 310 14.31 14.68 1.59
N SER A 311 13.19 13.97 1.62
CA SER A 311 13.10 12.60 2.08
C SER A 311 12.35 11.77 1.04
N PHE A 312 12.94 10.65 0.64
CA PHE A 312 12.38 9.74 -0.34
C PHE A 312 12.47 8.30 0.13
N VAL A 313 11.37 7.58 0.00
CA VAL A 313 11.31 6.13 0.20
C VAL A 313 10.41 5.52 -0.87
N ALA A 314 10.91 4.48 -1.53
CA ALA A 314 10.13 3.56 -2.33
C ALA A 314 10.10 2.20 -1.63
N GLN A 315 8.89 1.68 -1.42
CA GLN A 315 8.63 0.45 -0.69
C GLN A 315 7.76 -0.48 -1.52
N ARG A 316 8.16 -1.74 -1.64
CA ARG A 316 7.29 -2.79 -2.16
C ARG A 316 6.64 -3.48 -0.98
N THR A 317 5.32 -3.49 -0.92
CA THR A 317 4.63 -4.40 0.00
C THR A 317 4.89 -5.80 -0.52
N PRO A 318 5.37 -6.75 0.29
CA PRO A 318 5.45 -8.13 -0.18
C PRO A 318 4.08 -8.52 -0.71
N GLU A 319 4.02 -8.99 -1.96
CA GLU A 319 2.85 -9.69 -2.47
C GLU A 319 2.70 -10.89 -1.54
N SER A 320 1.78 -10.80 -0.57
CA SER A 320 1.48 -11.93 0.27
C SER A 320 0.97 -13.01 -0.67
N LEU A 321 1.80 -14.03 -0.89
CA LEU A 321 1.38 -15.24 -1.59
C LEU A 321 0.10 -15.69 -0.93
N THR A 322 -0.99 -15.71 -1.69
CA THR A 322 -2.26 -16.19 -1.18
C THR A 322 -2.10 -17.65 -0.78
N SER A 323 -2.91 -18.12 0.16
CA SER A 323 -2.89 -19.56 0.50
C SER A 323 -3.18 -20.44 -0.71
N ALA A 324 -3.90 -19.92 -1.72
CA ALA A 324 -4.15 -20.60 -2.99
C ALA A 324 -2.89 -20.68 -3.87
N GLU A 325 -2.16 -19.58 -4.05
CA GLU A 325 -0.90 -19.56 -4.82
C GLU A 325 0.18 -20.43 -4.15
N MET A 326 0.26 -20.39 -2.81
CA MET A 326 1.17 -21.26 -2.07
C MET A 326 0.80 -22.74 -2.25
N LEU A 327 -0.49 -23.08 -2.20
CA LEU A 327 -0.97 -24.45 -2.41
C LEU A 327 -0.74 -24.91 -3.86
N ASP A 328 -0.95 -24.04 -4.84
CA ASP A 328 -0.67 -24.32 -6.26
C ASP A 328 0.83 -24.58 -6.48
N ALA A 329 1.70 -23.74 -5.93
CA ALA A 329 3.15 -23.92 -6.03
C ALA A 329 3.60 -25.22 -5.33
N VAL A 330 3.11 -25.49 -4.12
CA VAL A 330 3.35 -26.77 -3.42
C VAL A 330 2.88 -27.95 -4.27
N THR A 331 1.69 -27.85 -4.86
CA THR A 331 1.11 -28.90 -5.71
C THR A 331 1.99 -29.15 -6.92
N LYS A 332 2.41 -28.10 -7.64
CA LYS A 332 3.29 -28.21 -8.82
C LYS A 332 4.67 -28.78 -8.50
N VAL A 333 5.20 -28.48 -7.32
CA VAL A 333 6.51 -29.00 -6.87
C VAL A 333 6.37 -30.47 -6.46
N LEU A 334 5.42 -30.80 -5.59
CA LEU A 334 5.25 -32.15 -5.04
C LEU A 334 4.65 -33.13 -6.04
N SER A 335 3.89 -32.68 -7.04
CA SER A 335 3.33 -33.55 -8.08
C SER A 335 4.40 -34.16 -9.00
N ARG A 336 5.63 -33.63 -8.96
CA ARG A 336 6.78 -34.15 -9.75
C ARG A 336 7.41 -35.40 -9.11
N TYR A 337 7.03 -35.74 -7.88
CA TYR A 337 7.60 -36.84 -7.11
C TYR A 337 6.63 -38.01 -7.00
N SER A 338 7.17 -39.24 -7.04
CA SER A 338 6.39 -40.45 -6.73
C SER A 338 6.08 -40.56 -5.24
N LYS A 339 5.21 -41.50 -4.84
CA LYS A 339 4.88 -41.75 -3.42
C LYS A 339 6.14 -42.02 -2.58
N GLU A 340 7.02 -42.84 -3.11
CA GLU A 340 8.24 -43.30 -2.47
C GLU A 340 9.25 -42.15 -2.35
N ALA A 341 9.33 -41.30 -3.38
CA ALA A 341 10.19 -40.13 -3.40
C ALA A 341 9.69 -39.03 -2.44
N LEU A 342 8.38 -38.86 -2.30
CA LEU A 342 7.78 -37.92 -1.34
C LEU A 342 8.08 -38.30 0.12
N ALA A 343 8.27 -39.58 0.43
CA ALA A 343 8.65 -40.01 1.78
C ALA A 343 10.11 -39.69 2.14
N GLN A 344 10.95 -39.42 1.13
CA GLN A 344 12.40 -39.20 1.29
C GLN A 344 12.81 -37.75 1.04
N ILE A 345 11.94 -36.92 0.44
CA ILE A 345 12.25 -35.53 0.13
C ILE A 345 12.39 -34.70 1.42
N SER A 346 13.46 -33.91 1.50
CA SER A 346 13.64 -33.02 2.65
C SER A 346 12.76 -31.78 2.51
N PHE A 347 12.31 -31.23 3.64
CA PHE A 347 11.58 -29.96 3.65
C PHE A 347 12.39 -28.82 3.02
N LYS A 348 13.73 -28.88 3.11
CA LYS A 348 14.62 -27.90 2.47
C LYS A 348 14.49 -27.95 0.95
N ASP A 349 14.49 -29.15 0.36
CA ASP A 349 14.35 -29.32 -1.10
C ASP A 349 12.97 -28.87 -1.59
N VAL A 350 11.93 -29.13 -0.78
CA VAL A 350 10.57 -28.62 -1.04
C VAL A 350 10.55 -27.10 -1.08
N VAL A 351 11.15 -26.44 -0.07
CA VAL A 351 11.24 -24.98 -0.02
C VAL A 351 12.03 -24.43 -1.20
N GLU A 352 13.16 -25.05 -1.57
CA GLU A 352 13.96 -24.65 -2.74
C GLU A 352 13.20 -24.83 -4.07
N GLY A 353 12.37 -25.87 -4.18
CA GLY A 353 11.49 -26.08 -5.32
C GLY A 353 10.43 -24.99 -5.43
N ILE A 354 9.77 -24.66 -4.31
CA ILE A 354 8.75 -23.60 -4.25
C ILE A 354 9.36 -22.22 -4.50
N THR A 355 10.56 -21.97 -3.96
CA THR A 355 11.32 -20.72 -4.18
C THR A 355 11.54 -20.48 -5.68
N ARG A 356 11.93 -21.55 -6.41
CA ARG A 356 12.12 -21.50 -7.87
C ARG A 356 10.81 -21.35 -8.62
N GLU A 357 9.76 -22.05 -8.22
CA GLU A 357 8.45 -22.00 -8.87
C GLU A 357 7.78 -20.62 -8.74
N LEU A 358 7.99 -19.94 -7.60
CA LEU A 358 7.41 -18.63 -7.30
C LEU A 358 8.33 -17.46 -7.67
N GLU A 359 9.54 -17.73 -8.17
CA GLU A 359 10.55 -16.72 -8.50
C GLU A 359 10.83 -15.72 -7.35
N VAL A 360 10.88 -16.23 -6.11
CA VAL A 360 11.14 -15.44 -4.90
C VAL A 360 12.51 -15.73 -4.30
N ASP A 361 13.05 -14.82 -3.48
CA ASP A 361 14.33 -15.05 -2.80
C ASP A 361 14.21 -16.05 -1.62
N GLN A 362 15.29 -16.81 -1.35
CA GLN A 362 15.32 -17.76 -0.22
C GLN A 362 15.07 -17.10 1.14
N GLU A 363 15.54 -15.86 1.33
CA GLU A 363 15.35 -15.11 2.57
C GLU A 363 13.86 -14.76 2.79
N TYR A 364 13.14 -14.44 1.70
CA TYR A 364 11.69 -14.22 1.73
C TYR A 364 10.94 -15.50 2.11
N MET A 365 11.33 -16.64 1.53
CA MET A 365 10.75 -17.95 1.82
C MET A 365 11.00 -18.43 3.25
N GLY A 366 12.11 -17.99 3.87
CA GLY A 366 12.37 -18.23 5.29
C GLY A 366 11.25 -17.74 6.20
N GLY A 367 10.54 -16.69 5.77
CA GLY A 367 9.42 -16.11 6.47
C GLY A 367 8.05 -16.73 6.24
N LEU A 368 7.92 -17.57 5.21
CA LEU A 368 6.68 -18.23 4.82
C LEU A 368 6.66 -19.71 5.18
N LYS A 369 7.63 -20.17 5.99
CA LYS A 369 7.77 -21.60 6.35
C LYS A 369 6.50 -22.20 6.95
N SER A 370 5.77 -21.47 7.80
CA SER A 370 4.51 -21.95 8.39
C SER A 370 3.44 -22.18 7.33
N ASP A 371 3.37 -21.32 6.33
CA ASP A 371 2.38 -21.38 5.26
C ASP A 371 2.70 -22.51 4.29
N VAL A 372 4.00 -22.69 3.97
CA VAL A 372 4.50 -23.84 3.21
C VAL A 372 4.16 -25.15 3.92
N VAL A 373 4.44 -25.27 5.22
CA VAL A 373 4.08 -26.46 6.00
C VAL A 373 2.58 -26.74 5.95
N THR A 374 1.76 -25.71 6.12
CA THR A 374 0.29 -25.84 6.07
C THR A 374 -0.19 -26.33 4.71
N ALA A 375 0.35 -25.78 3.62
CA ALA A 375 0.02 -26.17 2.26
C ALA A 375 0.50 -27.60 1.92
N VAL A 376 1.70 -28.00 2.37
CA VAL A 376 2.23 -29.37 2.21
C VAL A 376 1.33 -30.38 2.93
N ILE A 377 0.95 -30.10 4.19
CA ILE A 377 0.02 -30.97 4.94
C ILE A 377 -1.31 -31.10 4.21
N LYS A 378 -1.83 -30.00 3.66
CA LYS A 378 -3.08 -30.01 2.91
C LYS A 378 -2.97 -30.90 1.65
N TYR A 379 -1.92 -30.72 0.86
CA TYR A 379 -1.65 -31.54 -0.34
C TYR A 379 -1.56 -33.04 -0.02
N LEU A 380 -0.83 -33.41 1.04
CA LEU A 380 -0.66 -34.81 1.43
C LEU A 380 -2.00 -35.45 1.85
N LYS A 381 -2.80 -34.74 2.67
CA LYS A 381 -4.13 -35.19 3.10
C LYS A 381 -5.08 -35.41 1.92
N GLU A 382 -5.11 -34.48 0.96
CA GLU A 382 -5.98 -34.56 -0.22
C GLU A 382 -5.64 -35.75 -1.14
N ARG A 383 -4.40 -36.26 -1.07
CA ARG A 383 -3.94 -37.41 -1.85
C ARG A 383 -3.92 -38.74 -1.07
N GLY A 384 -4.41 -38.74 0.17
CA GLY A 384 -4.51 -39.93 1.02
C GLY A 384 -3.15 -40.49 1.46
N TYR A 385 -2.19 -39.61 1.76
CA TYR A 385 -0.90 -39.96 2.36
C TYR A 385 -0.89 -39.81 3.87
#